data_AF-A0ABD5SQ03-F1
#
_entry.id   AF-A0ABD5SQ03-F1
#
_cell.length_a   1.000
_cell.length_b   1.000
_cell.length_c   1.000
_cell.angle_alpha   90.00
_cell.angle_beta   90.00
_cell.angle_gamma   90.00
#
_symmetry.space_group_name_H-M   'P 1'
#
loop_
_entity.id
_entity.type
_entity.pdbx_description
1 polymer ?
#
loop_
_entity_poly.entity_id
_entity_poly.type
_entity_poly.pdbx_seq_one_letter_code
_entity_poly.pdbx_strand_id
1 'polypeptide(L)' 'MSASRSDEPPEEMVDTENVGGLEEILPPQLMPIWSRVQLIQDFRDTHGKTYISIMEAIVAIGLTAGYLYWLTLYFGG' A
#
# COMPACT_ATOMS: atom_id res chain seq x y z
N MET A 1 -18.45 -37.71 6.23
CA MET A 1 -17.02 -37.54 6.49
C MET A 1 -16.69 -36.07 6.32
N SER A 2 -16.10 -35.51 7.36
CA SER A 2 -15.35 -34.24 7.47
C SER A 2 -16.01 -32.94 7.03
N ALA A 3 -16.53 -32.22 8.04
CA ALA A 3 -16.60 -30.78 8.06
C ALA A 3 -15.16 -30.22 7.99
N SER A 4 -14.85 -29.45 6.95
CA SER A 4 -13.72 -28.52 6.98
C SER A 4 -14.29 -27.16 7.33
N ARG A 5 -14.52 -26.93 8.62
CA ARG A 5 -14.75 -25.58 9.14
C ARG A 5 -13.36 -24.94 9.14
N SER A 6 -13.06 -24.18 8.10
CA SER A 6 -11.91 -23.28 8.08
C SER A 6 -12.04 -22.39 9.32
N ASP A 7 -11.14 -22.63 10.27
CA ASP A 7 -10.93 -21.84 11.47
C ASP A 7 -10.10 -20.61 11.03
N GLU A 8 -10.66 -19.82 10.11
CA GLU A 8 -10.07 -18.55 9.71
C GLU A 8 -10.33 -17.58 10.88
N PRO A 9 -9.26 -17.05 11.51
CA PRO A 9 -9.43 -16.12 12.62
C PRO A 9 -10.24 -14.92 12.11
N PRO A 10 -11.23 -14.43 12.89
CA PRO A 10 -12.16 -13.37 12.46
C PRO A 10 -11.47 -12.05 12.10
N GLU A 11 -10.17 -11.96 12.40
CA GLU A 11 -9.25 -10.84 12.16
C GLU A 11 -8.84 -10.74 10.69
N GLU A 12 -8.84 -11.86 9.95
CA GLU A 12 -8.49 -11.92 8.52
C GLU A 12 -9.69 -11.61 7.61
N MET A 13 -10.91 -11.65 8.17
CA MET A 13 -12.16 -11.29 7.48
C MET A 13 -12.44 -9.78 7.43
N VAL A 14 -11.66 -8.99 8.18
CA VAL A 14 -11.81 -7.53 8.17
C VAL A 14 -10.88 -6.98 7.10
N ASP A 15 -11.48 -6.55 5.99
CA ASP A 15 -10.77 -5.86 4.92
C ASP A 15 -10.25 -4.51 5.43
N THR A 16 -8.98 -4.51 5.88
CA THR A 16 -8.28 -3.31 6.35
C THR A 16 -7.72 -2.46 5.21
N GLU A 17 -7.83 -2.93 3.98
CA GLU A 17 -7.35 -2.23 2.79
C GLU A 17 -8.36 -1.17 2.35
N ASN A 18 -9.65 -1.47 2.47
CA ASN A 18 -10.78 -0.58 2.21
C ASN A 18 -11.60 -0.30 3.48
N VAL A 19 -11.04 0.48 4.41
CA VAL A 19 -11.77 0.85 5.63
C VAL A 19 -12.77 2.00 5.42
N GLY A 20 -13.09 2.40 4.18
CA GLY A 20 -14.09 3.42 3.90
C GLY A 20 -15.49 3.10 4.45
N GLY A 21 -15.83 1.82 4.62
CA GLY A 21 -17.11 1.36 5.18
C GLY A 21 -17.23 1.38 6.71
N LEU A 22 -16.17 1.73 7.44
CA LEU A 22 -16.20 1.75 8.92
C LEU A 22 -17.00 2.92 9.52
N GLU A 23 -17.39 3.90 8.71
CA GLU A 23 -18.28 4.99 9.11
C GLU A 23 -19.66 4.48 9.56
N GLU A 24 -20.13 3.36 9.01
CA GLU A 24 -21.44 2.76 9.34
C GLU A 24 -21.45 2.06 10.72
N ILE A 25 -20.27 1.69 11.23
CA ILE A 25 -20.10 0.96 12.50
C ILE A 25 -19.51 1.85 13.60
N LEU A 26 -19.01 3.04 13.25
CA LEU A 26 -18.33 3.93 14.19
C LEU A 26 -19.29 4.67 15.12
N PRO A 27 -19.07 4.63 16.45
CA PRO A 27 -19.78 5.46 17.40
C PRO A 27 -19.61 6.95 17.07
N PRO A 28 -20.65 7.80 17.28
CA PRO A 28 -20.59 9.25 17.00
C PRO A 28 -19.43 9.98 17.68
N GLN A 29 -18.94 9.41 18.77
CA GLN A 29 -17.83 9.89 19.61
C GLN A 29 -16.48 9.87 18.87
N LEU A 30 -16.33 8.96 17.90
CA LEU A 30 -15.08 8.71 17.17
C LEU A 30 -15.08 9.35 15.77
N MET A 31 -16.21 9.85 15.29
CA MET A 31 -16.31 10.63 14.04
C MET A 31 -15.23 11.72 13.88
N PRO A 32 -14.92 12.56 14.89
CA PRO A 32 -13.91 13.61 14.71
C PRO A 32 -12.48 13.06 14.49
N ILE A 33 -12.18 11.88 15.02
CA ILE A 33 -10.89 11.21 14.84
C ILE A 33 -10.89 10.45 13.50
N TRP A 34 -12.01 9.82 13.16
CA TRP A 34 -12.22 9.08 11.92
C TRP A 34 -12.10 9.96 10.68
N SER A 35 -12.61 11.20 10.72
CA SER A 35 -12.50 12.16 9.62
C SER A 35 -11.04 12.45 9.22
N ARG A 36 -10.10 12.42 10.18
CA ARG A 36 -8.67 12.58 9.88
C ARG A 36 -8.06 11.34 9.25
N VAL A 37 -8.53 10.15 9.64
CA VAL A 37 -8.07 8.88 9.09
C VAL A 37 -8.59 8.67 7.67
N GLN A 38 -9.84 9.07 7.40
CA GLN A 38 -10.39 9.13 6.03
C GLN A 38 -9.59 10.09 5.15
N LEU A 39 -9.23 11.28 5.64
CA LEU A 39 -8.42 12.23 4.86
C LEU A 39 -7.05 11.63 4.44
N ILE A 40 -6.42 10.87 5.33
CA ILE A 40 -5.14 10.19 5.05
C ILE A 40 -5.34 9.03 4.07
N GLN A 41 -6.45 8.33 4.15
CA GLN A 41 -6.79 7.26 3.20
C GLN A 41 -7.16 7.79 1.82
N ASP A 42 -7.98 8.82 1.72
CA ASP A 42 -8.31 9.48 0.45
C ASP A 42 -7.05 10.04 -0.19
N PHE A 43 -6.14 10.59 0.62
CA PHE A 43 -4.82 11.02 0.16
C PHE A 43 -4.00 9.83 -0.37
N ARG A 44 -3.99 8.69 0.33
CA ARG A 44 -3.29 7.46 -0.10
C ARG A 44 -3.91 6.89 -1.38
N ASP A 45 -5.22 6.86 -1.49
CA ASP A 45 -5.93 6.30 -2.63
C ASP A 45 -5.71 7.18 -3.88
N THR A 46 -5.73 8.51 -3.69
CA THR A 46 -5.56 9.48 -4.77
C THR A 46 -4.09 9.68 -5.18
N HIS A 47 -3.17 9.74 -4.22
CA HIS A 47 -1.76 10.12 -4.47
C HIS A 47 -0.75 9.00 -4.22
N GLY A 48 -1.10 7.95 -3.49
CA GLY A 48 -0.20 6.87 -3.12
C GLY A 48 0.32 6.09 -4.32
N LYS A 49 -0.55 5.76 -5.28
CA LYS A 49 -0.13 5.08 -6.53
C LYS A 49 0.85 5.92 -7.34
N THR A 50 0.57 7.21 -7.51
CA THR A 50 1.41 8.10 -8.33
C THR A 50 2.77 8.34 -7.70
N TYR A 51 2.83 8.57 -6.38
CA TYR A 51 4.10 8.85 -5.70
C TYR A 51 5.01 7.62 -5.65
N ILE A 52 4.45 6.44 -5.34
CA ILE A 52 5.19 5.18 -5.36
C ILE A 52 5.67 4.87 -6.77
N SER A 53 4.81 5.06 -7.78
CA SER A 53 5.17 4.82 -9.18
C SER A 53 6.31 5.73 -9.67
N ILE A 54 6.31 7.01 -9.28
CA ILE A 54 7.41 7.94 -9.60
C ILE A 54 8.69 7.52 -8.89
N MET A 55 8.63 7.18 -7.61
CA MET A 55 9.82 6.75 -6.85
C MET A 55 10.39 5.44 -7.38
N GLU A 56 9.53 4.50 -7.74
CA GLU A 56 9.92 3.25 -8.41
C GLU A 56 10.61 3.53 -9.74
N ALA A 57 10.08 4.44 -10.55
CA ALA A 57 10.72 4.84 -11.81
C ALA A 57 12.11 5.47 -11.59
N ILE A 58 12.26 6.36 -10.61
CA ILE A 58 13.55 6.97 -10.27
C ILE A 58 14.58 5.91 -9.85
N VAL A 59 14.17 4.98 -8.99
CA VAL A 59 15.04 3.87 -8.53
C VAL A 59 15.40 2.96 -9.70
N ALA A 60 14.45 2.59 -10.55
CA ALA A 60 14.68 1.77 -11.73
C ALA A 60 15.67 2.44 -12.70
N ILE A 61 15.53 3.75 -12.93
CA ILE A 61 16.47 4.54 -13.75
C ILE A 61 17.85 4.54 -13.12
N GLY A 62 17.95 4.80 -11.81
CA GLY A 62 19.22 4.82 -11.09
C GLY A 62 19.96 3.48 -11.15
N LEU A 63 19.24 2.38 -10.93
CA LEU A 63 19.79 1.02 -11.05
C LEU A 63 20.24 0.71 -12.47
N THR A 64 19.43 1.06 -13.47
CA THR A 64 19.76 0.82 -14.88
C THR A 64 21.00 1.61 -15.30
N ALA A 65 21.06 2.89 -14.98
CA ALA A 65 22.20 3.74 -15.27
C ALA A 65 23.48 3.26 -14.57
N GLY A 66 23.38 2.91 -13.28
CA GLY A 66 24.49 2.37 -12.51
C GLY A 66 25.01 1.05 -13.08
N TYR A 67 24.12 0.16 -13.51
CA TYR A 67 24.50 -1.10 -14.13
C TYR A 67 25.19 -0.91 -15.49
N LEU A 68 24.66 -0.03 -16.35
CA LEU A 68 25.28 0.31 -17.62
C LEU A 68 26.67 0.93 -17.43
N TYR A 69 26.82 1.83 -16.45
CA TYR A 69 28.11 2.40 -16.10
C TYR A 69 29.09 1.34 -15.58
N TRP A 70 28.63 0.41 -14.76
CA TRP A 70 29.46 -0.71 -14.31
C TRP A 70 29.91 -1.59 -15.48
N LEU A 71 29.02 -1.89 -16.44
CA LEU A 71 29.35 -2.63 -17.66
C LEU A 71 30.42 -1.93 -18.50
N THR A 72 30.36 -0.61 -18.67
CA THR A 72 31.39 0.11 -19.44
C THR A 72 32.76 0.06 -18.75
N LEU A 73 32.81 0.11 -17.41
CA LEU A 73 34.05 -0.09 -16.67
C LEU A 73 34.56 -1.53 -16.76
N TYR A 74 33.67 -2.52 -16.70
CA TYR A 74 34.04 -3.93 -16.74
C TYR A 74 34.60 -4.35 -18.11
N PHE A 75 34.02 -3.87 -19.20
CA PHE A 75 34.42 -4.24 -20.57
C PHE A 75 35.41 -3.26 -21.21
N GLY A 76 35.44 -2.01 -20.77
CA GLY A 76 36.34 -0.97 -21.28
C GLY A 76 37.62 -0.79 -20.46
N GLY A 77 37.70 -1.43 -19.29
CA GLY A 77 38.89 -1.49 -18.43
C GLY A 77 39.84 -2.63 -18.78
#